data_AF-A0A0F3RFT6-F1
#
_entry.id   AF-A0A0F3RFT6-F1
#
_cell.length_a   1.000
_cell.length_b   1.000
_cell.length_c   1.000
_cell.angle_alpha   90.00
_cell.angle_beta   90.00
_cell.angle_gamma   90.00
#
_symmetry.space_group_name_H-M   'P 1'
#
loop_
_entity.id
_entity.type
_entity.pdbx_description
1 polymer ?
#
loop_
_entity_poly.entity_id
_entity_poly.type
_entity_poly.pdbx_seq_one_letter_code
_entity_poly.pdbx_strand_id
1 'polypeptide(L)' 'MYSKIHTSSNYYQEAQYYLGECYLNQEEFIEAVEAYNKVNKDHYLFEKANSNISVIEKNFDLINSK' A
#
# COMPACT_ATOMS: atom_id res chain seq x y z
N MET A 1 18.93 -16.65 -15.28
CA MET A 1 18.26 -15.38 -14.91
C MET A 1 17.03 -15.73 -14.08
N TYR A 2 17.08 -15.55 -12.76
CA TYR A 2 15.86 -15.51 -11.93
C TYR A 2 15.15 -14.20 -12.24
N SER A 3 14.61 -14.13 -13.46
CA SER A 3 13.97 -13.00 -14.09
C SER A 3 13.05 -12.31 -13.11
N LYS A 4 13.20 -10.98 -13.01
CA LYS A 4 12.24 -10.00 -12.50
C LYS A 4 11.17 -10.67 -11.64
N ILE A 5 11.27 -10.53 -10.30
CA ILE A 5 10.13 -10.72 -9.38
C ILE A 5 8.88 -10.42 -10.18
N HIS A 6 8.01 -11.42 -10.40
CA HIS A 6 6.82 -11.23 -11.21
C HIS A 6 5.91 -10.27 -10.44
N THR A 7 6.20 -8.98 -10.58
CA THR A 7 5.48 -7.88 -9.95
C THR A 7 4.06 -7.85 -10.50
N SER A 8 3.75 -8.55 -11.59
CA SER A 8 2.40 -8.77 -12.08
C SER A 8 1.67 -9.98 -11.45
N SER A 9 2.35 -10.83 -10.67
CA SER A 9 1.70 -11.99 -10.05
C SER A 9 0.77 -11.56 -8.91
N ASN A 10 -0.38 -12.22 -8.80
CA ASN A 10 -1.34 -11.96 -7.71
C ASN A 10 -0.67 -12.07 -6.33
N TYR A 11 0.24 -13.04 -6.13
CA TYR A 11 0.96 -13.19 -4.87
C TYR A 11 1.83 -11.98 -4.52
N TYR A 12 2.50 -11.37 -5.50
CA TYR A 12 3.25 -10.14 -5.25
C TYR A 12 2.31 -9.01 -4.82
N GLN A 13 1.15 -8.89 -5.48
CA GLN A 13 0.16 -7.87 -5.17
C GLN A 13 -0.43 -8.02 -3.77
N GLU A 14 -0.81 -9.24 -3.40
CA GLU A 14 -1.27 -9.57 -2.06
C GLU A 14 -0.19 -9.30 -1.01
N ALA A 15 1.06 -9.69 -1.29
CA ALA A 15 2.18 -9.44 -0.38
C ALA A 15 2.41 -7.94 -0.15
N GLN A 16 2.34 -7.11 -1.20
CA GLN A 16 2.48 -5.65 -1.05
C GLN A 16 1.30 -5.06 -0.26
N TYR A 17 0.07 -5.51 -0.52
CA TYR A 17 -1.09 -5.07 0.25
C TYR A 17 -0.96 -5.42 1.74
N TYR A 18 -0.67 -6.68 2.08
CA TYR A 18 -0.55 -7.09 3.48
C TYR A 18 0.68 -6.50 4.17
N LEU A 19 1.77 -6.23 3.44
CA LEU A 19 2.89 -5.46 3.98
C LEU A 19 2.46 -4.04 4.36
N GLY A 20 1.64 -3.39 3.51
CA GLY A 20 1.03 -2.11 3.85
C GLY A 20 0.15 -2.16 5.09
N GLU A 21 -0.64 -3.23 5.26
CA GLU A 21 -1.45 -3.45 6.48
C GLU A 21 -0.57 -3.62 7.73
N CYS A 22 0.56 -4.33 7.62
CA CYS A 22 1.52 -4.46 8.72
C CYS A 22 2.11 -3.10 9.10
N TYR A 23 2.52 -2.29 8.13
CA TYR A 23 3.05 -0.95 8.39
C TYR A 23 2.01 -0.01 8.98
N LEU A 24 0.77 -0.04 8.46
CA LEU A 24 -0.34 0.74 8.99
C LEU A 24 -0.61 0.41 10.47
N ASN A 25 -0.61 -0.87 10.84
CA ASN A 25 -0.79 -1.30 12.23
C ASN A 25 0.36 -0.90 13.16
N GLN A 26 1.55 -0.62 12.59
CA GLN A 26 2.72 -0.11 13.31
C GLN A 26 2.79 1.42 13.30
N GLU A 27 1.80 2.10 12.71
CA GLU A 27 1.79 3.56 12.51
C GLU A 27 2.94 4.07 11.62
N GLU A 28 3.59 3.18 10.87
CA GLU A 28 4.62 3.47 9.88
C GLU A 28 3.95 3.88 8.56
N PHE A 29 3.30 5.05 8.57
CA PHE A 29 2.37 5.42 7.51
C PHE A 29 3.01 5.69 6.15
N ILE A 30 4.27 6.16 6.11
CA ILE A 30 5.00 6.41 4.86
C ILE A 30 5.25 5.07 4.15
N GLU A 31 5.78 4.10 4.91
CA GLU A 31 6.06 2.73 4.47
C GLU A 31 4.78 2.01 4.05
N ALA A 32 3.68 2.23 4.78
CA ALA A 32 2.37 1.71 4.40
C ALA A 32 1.92 2.21 3.02
N VAL A 33 2.01 3.51 2.77
CA VAL A 33 1.67 4.13 1.48
C VAL A 33 2.59 3.60 0.36
N GLU A 34 3.89 3.49 0.61
CA GLU A 34 4.83 2.92 -0.37
C GLU A 34 4.52 1.47 -0.74
N ALA A 35 4.09 0.65 0.21
CA ALA A 35 3.68 -0.73 -0.03
C ALA A 35 2.36 -0.79 -0.81
N TYR A 36 1.35 -0.02 -0.40
CA TYR A 36 0.06 0.05 -1.11
C TYR A 36 0.20 0.55 -2.55
N ASN A 37 1.09 1.52 -2.82
CA ASN A 37 1.34 2.05 -4.17
C ASN A 37 1.97 1.03 -5.14
N LYS A 38 2.53 -0.07 -4.63
CA LYS A 38 3.02 -1.18 -5.47
C LYS A 38 1.90 -2.12 -5.92
N VAL A 39 0.68 -1.94 -5.39
CA VAL A 39 -0.48 -2.70 -5.82
C VAL A 39 -0.92 -2.25 -7.22
N ASN A 40 -0.92 -3.16 -8.20
CA ASN A 40 -1.30 -2.86 -9.58
C ASN A 40 -2.81 -2.57 -9.68
N LYS A 41 -3.15 -1.59 -10.53
CA LYS A 41 -4.54 -1.15 -10.80
C LYS A 41 -5.51 -2.24 -11.25
N ASP A 42 -5.00 -3.28 -11.91
CA ASP A 42 -5.82 -4.39 -12.42
C ASP A 42 -6.04 -5.49 -11.35
N HIS A 43 -5.47 -5.35 -10.15
CA HIS A 43 -5.61 -6.31 -9.05
C HIS A 43 -6.82 -5.99 -8.17
N TYR A 44 -7.52 -7.02 -7.68
CA TYR A 44 -8.74 -6.86 -6.88
C TYR A 44 -8.55 -6.11 -5.54
N LEU A 45 -7.31 -6.01 -5.05
CA LEU A 45 -6.96 -5.27 -3.83
C LEU A 45 -6.63 -3.78 -4.08
N PHE A 46 -6.53 -3.34 -5.32
CA PHE A 46 -6.13 -1.98 -5.65
C PHE A 46 -7.03 -0.92 -5.00
N GLU A 47 -8.35 -1.09 -5.08
CA GLU A 47 -9.31 -0.16 -4.48
C GLU A 47 -9.21 -0.10 -2.95
N LYS A 48 -8.88 -1.23 -2.30
CA LYS A 48 -8.63 -1.27 -0.86
C LYS A 48 -7.34 -0.54 -0.49
N ALA A 49 -6.27 -0.80 -1.24
CA ALA A 49 -4.99 -0.12 -1.08
C ALA A 49 -5.15 1.41 -1.20
N ASN A 50 -5.86 1.89 -2.23
CA ASN A 50 -6.13 3.32 -2.42
C ASN A 50 -7.03 3.91 -1.34
N SER A 51 -8.02 3.15 -0.85
CA SER A 51 -8.86 3.58 0.27
C SER A 51 -8.01 3.81 1.53
N ASN A 52 -7.10 2.89 1.83
CA ASN A 52 -6.18 3.02 2.96
C ASN A 52 -5.23 4.21 2.79
N ILE A 53 -4.65 4.41 1.60
CA ILE A 53 -3.82 5.59 1.29
C ILE A 53 -4.61 6.89 1.54
N SER A 54 -5.83 6.98 1.01
CA SER A 54 -6.67 8.18 1.16
C SER A 54 -6.99 8.50 2.63
N VAL A 55 -7.19 7.48 3.47
CA VAL A 55 -7.39 7.65 4.92
C VAL A 55 -6.12 8.15 5.60
N ILE A 56 -4.97 7.57 5.26
CA ILE A 56 -3.67 7.97 5.80
C ILE A 56 -3.37 9.45 5.45
N GLU A 57 -3.47 9.82 4.18
CA GLU A 57 -3.17 11.18 3.69
C GLU A 57 -4.06 12.22 4.37
N LYS A 58 -5.36 11.95 4.45
CA LYS A 58 -6.31 12.84 5.13
C LYS A 58 -5.95 13.05 6.60
N ASN A 59 -5.51 11.99 7.29
CA ASN A 59 -5.11 12.10 8.69
C ASN A 59 -3.82 12.92 8.84
N PHE A 60 -2.86 12.78 7.92
CA PHE A 60 -1.65 13.61 7.91
C PHE A 60 -1.95 15.08 7.67
N ASP A 61 -2.81 15.40 6.70
CA ASP A 61 -3.20 16.79 6.41
C ASP A 61 -3.85 17.44 7.64
N LEU A 62 -4.70 16.71 8.36
CA LEU A 62 -5.34 17.19 9.59
C LEU A 62 -4.36 17.42 10.75
N ILE A 63 -3.26 16.66 10.81
CA ILE A 63 -2.23 16.79 11.84
C ILE A 63 -1.30 17.96 11.53
N ASN A 64 -0.93 18.16 10.26
CA ASN A 64 0.06 19.15 9.84
C ASN A 64 -0.54 20.54 9.55
N SER A 65 -1.87 20.68 9.54
CA SER A 65 -2.55 21.98 9.30
C SER A 65 -2.80 22.80 10.58
N LYS A 66 -2.22 22.44 11.73
CA LYS A 66 -2.34 23.15 13.01
C LYS A 66 -1.04 23.84 13.38
#